data_AF-A0A067RLL8-F1
#
_entry.id   AF-A0A067RLL8-F1
#
_cell.length_a   1.000
_cell.length_b   1.000
_cell.length_c   1.000
_cell.angle_alpha   90.00
_cell.angle_beta   90.00
_cell.angle_gamma   90.00
#
_symmetry.space_group_name_H-M   'P 1'
#
loop_
_entity.id
_entity.type
_entity.pdbx_description
1 polymer ?
#
loop_
_entity_poly.entity_id
_entity_poly.type
_entity_poly.pdbx_seq_one_letter_code
_entity_poly.pdbx_strand_id
1 'polypeptide(L)'
;MLVLIYTYQPILVLSVYLKSGEMSDADIDGSESFRRQGSFRKVLPSVPSADSQLSMSAKMIDRPAISNRGQQKAYSQYQQEYSIISEYNMLRKQEFPGIYVIPSAQNCLLWFGVLFVRQGVYQGGIFRFCIQIPEGFPDGECPRVVFQSKIFHPMISPNSWEMDLRSGFQEWRKNVNHIWQVVHYVRRAFYKIETKSPLNQEASELYNKNEDAFCENVKLCVKASQEQVYDLAPTDDLHYISFERYDDERHNPVRESIFKVKDNEDEPSSLGLSWVQPGSLQPFSKPTS
;
A
#
# COMPACT_ATOMS: atom_id res chain seq x y z
N MET A 1 5.91 -5.29 -12.90
CA MET A 1 6.19 -6.50 -12.09
C MET A 1 4.84 -7.13 -11.77
N LEU A 2 4.48 -8.20 -12.47
CA LEU A 2 3.25 -8.96 -12.18
C LEU A 2 3.48 -9.79 -10.92
N VAL A 3 2.58 -9.69 -9.94
CA VAL A 3 2.62 -10.52 -8.72
C VAL A 3 1.50 -11.55 -8.84
N LEU A 4 1.83 -12.82 -9.05
CA LEU A 4 0.82 -13.88 -9.00
C LEU A 4 0.44 -14.13 -7.54
N ILE A 5 -0.82 -13.88 -7.18
CA ILE A 5 -1.33 -14.15 -5.83
C ILE A 5 -1.98 -15.53 -5.86
N TYR A 6 -1.32 -16.49 -5.23
CA TYR A 6 -1.86 -17.83 -5.04
C TYR A 6 -2.96 -17.80 -3.97
N THR A 7 -4.22 -17.87 -4.39
CA THR A 7 -5.37 -18.24 -3.55
C THR A 7 -5.92 -19.60 -3.99
N TYR A 8 -6.55 -20.34 -3.07
CA TYR A 8 -6.96 -21.74 -3.21
C TYR A 8 -8.17 -22.01 -4.16
N GLN A 9 -8.51 -21.04 -5.01
CA GLN A 9 -9.51 -21.02 -6.11
C GLN A 9 -9.03 -19.95 -7.11
N PRO A 10 -9.46 -19.96 -8.40
CA PRO A 10 -8.62 -19.72 -9.58
C PRO A 10 -7.59 -18.60 -9.43
N ILE A 11 -6.35 -18.91 -9.83
CA ILE A 11 -5.14 -18.08 -9.68
C ILE A 11 -5.44 -16.61 -10.03
N LEU A 12 -5.35 -15.72 -9.04
CA LEU A 12 -5.50 -14.28 -9.26
C LEU A 12 -4.15 -13.68 -9.62
N VAL A 13 -4.07 -13.15 -10.85
CA VAL A 13 -2.90 -12.41 -11.30
C VAL A 13 -3.07 -10.96 -10.90
N LEU A 14 -2.20 -10.47 -10.01
CA LEU A 14 -2.12 -9.04 -9.74
C LEU A 14 -1.26 -8.37 -10.82
N SER A 15 -1.93 -7.68 -11.73
CA SER A 15 -1.29 -6.85 -12.77
C SER A 15 -1.06 -5.44 -12.23
N VAL A 16 0.10 -5.18 -11.61
CA VAL A 16 0.55 -3.80 -11.35
C VAL A 16 1.37 -3.32 -12.56
N TYR A 17 0.73 -2.56 -13.43
CA TYR A 17 1.39 -1.91 -14.56
C TYR A 17 2.03 -0.59 -14.11
N LEU A 18 3.34 -0.61 -13.87
CA LEU A 18 4.13 0.61 -13.89
C LEU A 18 4.51 0.87 -15.36
N LYS A 19 3.70 1.66 -16.08
CA LYS A 19 4.11 2.20 -17.39
C LYS A 19 5.28 3.16 -17.16
N SER A 20 6.51 2.71 -17.39
CA SER A 20 7.61 3.60 -17.75
C SER A 20 7.25 4.23 -19.10
N GLY A 21 7.10 5.55 -19.14
CA GLY A 21 6.78 6.27 -20.36
C GLY A 21 7.92 6.14 -21.37
N GLU A 22 7.75 5.28 -22.37
CA GLU A 22 8.54 5.32 -23.60
C GLU A 22 7.86 6.30 -24.55
N MET A 23 8.55 7.42 -24.79
CA MET A 23 8.14 8.45 -25.73
C MET A 23 8.76 8.11 -27.08
N SER A 24 7.94 7.79 -28.06
CA SER A 24 8.34 7.51 -29.44
C SER A 24 8.86 8.77 -30.14
N ASP A 25 10.03 8.67 -30.77
CA ASP A 25 10.63 9.70 -31.61
C ASP A 25 9.84 9.87 -32.92
N ALA A 26 9.22 11.03 -33.11
CA ALA A 26 8.95 11.63 -34.42
C ALA A 26 8.73 13.15 -34.29
N ASP A 27 9.42 13.87 -35.16
CA ASP A 27 9.33 15.29 -35.53
C ASP A 27 10.02 16.34 -34.63
N ILE A 28 11.23 16.70 -35.08
CA ILE A 28 12.04 17.84 -34.65
C ILE A 28 11.75 19.02 -35.60
N ASP A 29 11.21 20.13 -35.08
CA ASP A 29 11.63 21.47 -35.51
C ASP A 29 11.35 22.55 -34.44
N GLY A 30 12.40 23.31 -34.11
CA GLY A 30 12.33 24.76 -33.86
C GLY A 30 11.77 25.34 -32.55
N SER A 31 12.41 25.13 -31.40
CA SER A 31 12.81 26.20 -30.44
C SER A 31 13.38 25.61 -29.14
N GLU A 32 14.70 25.63 -28.98
CA GLU A 32 15.39 25.12 -27.79
C GLU A 32 15.29 26.07 -26.59
N SER A 33 14.78 25.56 -25.47
CA SER A 33 15.20 25.99 -24.13
C SER A 33 15.34 24.77 -23.21
N PHE A 34 16.58 24.31 -23.05
CA PHE A 34 17.14 23.42 -22.01
C PHE A 34 16.37 22.13 -21.66
N ARG A 35 16.63 21.05 -22.40
CA ARG A 35 16.42 19.67 -21.92
C ARG A 35 17.56 19.22 -21.01
N ARG A 36 17.18 18.61 -19.89
CA ARG A 36 18.02 18.06 -18.82
C ARG A 36 18.67 16.74 -19.27
N GLN A 37 19.98 16.62 -19.07
CA GLN A 37 20.66 15.34 -18.89
C GLN A 37 21.08 15.21 -17.43
N GLY A 38 20.66 14.14 -16.76
CA GLY A 38 21.26 13.67 -15.50
C GLY A 38 20.57 14.09 -14.18
N SER A 39 20.49 13.11 -13.28
CA SER A 39 20.18 13.17 -11.83
C SER A 39 18.80 13.68 -11.39
N PHE A 40 17.99 12.77 -10.82
CA PHE A 40 16.70 13.03 -10.16
C PHE A 40 16.80 13.83 -8.84
N ARG A 41 17.69 14.81 -8.73
CA ARG A 41 17.59 15.80 -7.65
C ARG A 41 16.68 16.93 -8.12
N LYS A 42 15.42 16.93 -7.67
CA LYS A 42 14.61 18.15 -7.64
C LYS A 42 15.43 19.19 -6.86
N VAL A 43 15.82 20.26 -7.54
CA VAL A 43 16.62 21.33 -6.95
C VAL A 43 15.74 22.06 -5.95
N LEU A 44 16.12 22.03 -4.67
CA LEU A 44 15.49 22.85 -3.64
C LEU A 44 15.58 24.33 -4.08
N PRO A 45 14.59 25.18 -3.76
CA PRO A 45 14.74 26.61 -3.97
C PRO A 45 16.03 27.09 -3.28
N SER A 46 16.75 28.02 -3.92
CA SER A 46 18.03 28.52 -3.42
C SER A 46 17.92 28.96 -1.96
N VAL A 47 18.73 28.35 -1.09
CA VAL A 47 18.88 28.80 0.29
C VAL A 47 19.46 30.22 0.24
N PRO A 48 18.84 31.23 0.87
CA PRO A 48 19.46 32.54 0.98
C PRO A 48 20.79 32.39 1.74
N SER A 49 21.85 33.04 1.22
CA SER A 49 23.22 32.97 1.73
C SER A 49 23.30 32.95 3.27
N ALA A 50 24.24 32.21 3.85
CA ALA A 50 24.43 32.15 5.31
C ALA A 50 24.68 33.53 5.93
N ASP A 51 25.35 34.44 5.21
CA ASP A 51 25.52 35.85 5.60
C ASP A 51 24.19 36.62 5.61
N SER A 52 23.21 36.15 4.84
CA SER A 52 21.85 36.66 4.83
C SER A 52 21.04 36.18 6.03
N GLN A 53 21.35 35.04 6.68
CA GLN A 53 20.60 34.58 7.84
C GLN A 53 20.99 35.30 9.14
N LEU A 54 22.29 35.58 9.33
CA LEU A 54 22.79 36.38 10.47
C LEU A 54 22.41 37.86 10.33
N SER A 55 22.46 38.40 9.11
CA SER A 55 22.01 39.78 8.88
C SER A 55 20.48 39.93 8.91
N MET A 56 19.70 38.89 8.64
CA MET A 56 18.23 38.92 8.80
C MET A 56 17.79 38.79 10.26
N SER A 57 18.50 38.02 11.08
CA SER A 57 18.23 37.91 12.52
C SER A 57 18.55 39.21 13.26
N ALA A 58 19.61 39.92 12.86
CA ALA A 58 19.93 41.26 13.40
C ALA A 58 18.91 42.36 13.02
N LYS A 59 18.14 42.18 11.94
CA LYS A 59 17.15 43.17 11.45
C LYS A 59 15.72 42.92 11.94
N MET A 60 15.48 41.89 12.76
CA MET A 60 14.16 41.54 13.28
C MET A 60 13.73 42.33 14.53
N ILE A 61 14.57 43.21 15.07
CA ILE A 61 14.25 43.96 16.29
C ILE A 61 13.21 45.07 16.04
N ASP A 62 13.03 45.54 14.79
CA ASP A 62 12.26 46.78 14.56
C ASP A 62 11.44 46.86 13.26
N ARG A 63 10.98 45.73 12.69
CA ARG A 63 10.17 45.76 11.46
C ARG A 63 8.82 45.02 11.60
N PRO A 64 7.69 45.64 11.20
CA PRO A 64 6.40 44.96 11.20
C PRO A 64 6.44 43.75 10.26
N ALA A 65 5.82 42.65 10.71
CA ALA A 65 5.82 41.35 10.05
C ALA A 65 5.25 41.42 8.63
N ILE A 66 6.10 41.68 7.64
CA ILE A 66 5.77 41.47 6.22
C ILE A 66 5.75 39.96 6.01
N SER A 67 4.52 39.43 5.94
CA SER A 67 4.18 38.01 5.84
C SER A 67 4.93 37.33 4.68
N ASN A 68 5.90 36.49 5.03
CA ASN A 68 6.58 35.57 4.11
C ASN A 68 5.75 34.28 3.88
N ARG A 69 4.42 34.39 3.90
CA ARG A 69 3.46 33.26 3.84
C ARG A 69 3.59 32.43 2.55
N GLY A 70 3.95 33.06 1.43
CA GLY A 70 4.07 32.39 0.13
C GLY A 70 5.22 31.39 0.07
N GLN A 71 6.39 31.74 0.62
CA GLN A 71 7.54 30.82 0.66
C GLN A 71 7.31 29.67 1.65
N GLN A 72 6.73 29.95 2.83
CA GLN A 72 6.40 28.91 3.81
C GLN A 72 5.41 27.86 3.27
N LYS A 73 4.42 28.29 2.47
CA LYS A 73 3.44 27.38 1.84
C LYS A 73 4.04 26.49 0.74
N ALA A 74 5.05 26.97 0.02
CA ALA A 74 5.74 26.16 -0.98
C ALA A 74 6.56 25.04 -0.30
N TYR A 75 7.26 25.35 0.79
CA TYR A 75 8.03 24.35 1.55
C TYR A 75 7.15 23.31 2.25
N SER A 76 5.95 23.69 2.70
CA SER A 76 5.04 22.75 3.38
C SER A 76 4.57 21.62 2.47
N GLN A 77 4.37 21.87 1.16
CA GLN A 77 4.01 20.82 0.20
C GLN A 77 5.13 19.78 0.06
N TYR A 78 6.38 20.24 -0.08
CA TYR A 78 7.53 19.31 -0.15
C TYR A 78 7.67 18.51 1.14
N GLN A 79 7.52 19.15 2.30
CA GLN A 79 7.57 18.46 3.59
C GLN A 79 6.50 17.37 3.69
N GLN A 80 5.27 17.65 3.25
CA GLN A 80 4.20 16.67 3.18
C GLN A 80 4.53 15.51 2.23
N GLU A 81 5.03 15.79 1.02
CA GLU A 81 5.47 14.75 0.08
C GLU A 81 6.54 13.84 0.71
N TYR A 82 7.52 14.41 1.41
CA TYR A 82 8.53 13.64 2.14
C TYR A 82 7.92 12.79 3.26
N SER A 83 6.97 13.33 4.03
CA SER A 83 6.26 12.58 5.06
C SER A 83 5.49 11.40 4.48
N ILE A 84 4.78 11.59 3.36
CA ILE A 84 4.04 10.51 2.68
C ILE A 84 4.98 9.43 2.16
N ILE A 85 6.10 9.81 1.53
CA ILE A 85 7.10 8.85 1.05
C ILE A 85 7.69 8.07 2.23
N SER A 86 7.97 8.73 3.35
CA SER A 86 8.46 8.08 4.57
C SER A 86 7.45 7.06 5.10
N GLU A 87 6.17 7.43 5.18
CA GLU A 87 5.10 6.51 5.59
C GLU A 87 5.01 5.28 4.67
N TYR A 88 5.08 5.48 3.36
CA TYR A 88 5.04 4.37 2.41
C TYR A 88 6.26 3.45 2.56
N ASN A 89 7.44 4.02 2.78
CA ASN A 89 8.65 3.23 3.06
C ASN A 89 8.54 2.44 4.37
N MET A 90 7.90 3.00 5.40
CA MET A 90 7.62 2.29 6.65
C MET A 90 6.63 1.15 6.42
N LEU A 91 5.54 1.41 5.68
CA LEU A 91 4.55 0.40 5.32
C LEU A 91 5.20 -0.77 4.58
N ARG A 92 6.07 -0.52 3.59
CA ARG A 92 6.76 -1.57 2.83
C ARG A 92 7.64 -2.47 3.69
N LYS A 93 8.14 -1.97 4.82
CA LYS A 93 8.93 -2.78 5.77
C LYS A 93 8.06 -3.65 6.67
N GLN A 94 6.79 -3.26 6.86
CA GLN A 94 5.83 -4.04 7.63
C GLN A 94 5.22 -5.07 6.68
N GLU A 95 5.81 -6.26 6.60
CA GLU A 95 5.28 -7.34 5.78
C GLU A 95 3.91 -7.80 6.32
N PHE A 96 2.83 -7.34 5.69
CA PHE A 96 1.48 -7.75 6.05
C PHE A 96 0.94 -8.80 5.07
N PRO A 97 0.84 -10.07 5.47
CA PRO A 97 0.38 -11.12 4.57
C PRO A 97 -1.09 -10.90 4.20
N GLY A 98 -1.39 -10.98 2.92
CA GLY A 98 -2.75 -10.88 2.39
C GLY A 98 -3.30 -9.46 2.29
N ILE A 99 -2.50 -8.41 2.50
CA ILE A 99 -2.93 -7.03 2.23
C ILE A 99 -1.88 -6.34 1.36
N TYR A 100 -2.33 -5.69 0.30
CA TYR A 100 -1.46 -4.95 -0.63
C TYR A 100 -1.97 -3.53 -0.71
N VAL A 101 -1.05 -2.57 -0.61
CA VAL A 101 -1.38 -1.14 -0.62
C VAL A 101 -0.34 -0.39 -1.44
N ILE A 102 -0.80 0.51 -2.30
CA ILE A 102 0.02 1.35 -3.16
C ILE A 102 -0.55 2.78 -3.21
N PRO A 103 0.28 3.83 -3.10
CA PRO A 103 -0.16 5.21 -3.34
C PRO A 103 -0.66 5.40 -4.78
N SER A 104 -1.69 6.22 -4.99
CA SER A 104 -2.16 6.61 -6.32
C SER A 104 -1.05 7.30 -7.12
N ALA A 105 -1.05 7.11 -8.44
CA ALA A 105 -0.10 7.77 -9.33
C ALA A 105 -0.42 9.27 -9.49
N GLN A 106 -1.69 9.64 -9.39
CA GLN A 106 -2.16 11.00 -9.61
C GLN A 106 -2.26 11.81 -8.31
N ASN A 107 -2.53 11.17 -7.17
CA ASN A 107 -2.72 11.81 -5.88
C ASN A 107 -2.01 11.05 -4.74
N CYS A 108 -0.94 11.62 -4.20
CA CYS A 108 -0.16 10.99 -3.12
C CYS A 108 -0.93 10.83 -1.79
N LEU A 109 -2.03 11.58 -1.61
CA LEU A 109 -2.91 11.50 -0.44
C LEU A 109 -3.99 10.40 -0.58
N LEU A 110 -4.08 9.73 -1.72
CA LEU A 110 -5.00 8.62 -1.96
C LEU A 110 -4.21 7.34 -2.15
N TRP A 111 -4.42 6.32 -1.32
CA TRP A 111 -3.76 5.02 -1.50
C TRP A 111 -4.79 3.95 -1.83
N PHE A 112 -4.49 3.09 -2.79
CA PHE A 112 -5.32 1.95 -3.15
C PHE A 112 -4.85 0.72 -2.38
N GLY A 113 -5.82 -0.04 -1.86
CA GLY A 113 -5.56 -1.25 -1.11
C GLY A 113 -6.47 -2.39 -1.52
N VAL A 114 -5.97 -3.61 -1.36
CA VAL A 114 -6.76 -4.84 -1.46
C VAL A 114 -6.41 -5.77 -0.31
N LEU A 115 -7.45 -6.33 0.32
CA LEU A 115 -7.37 -7.28 1.42
C LEU A 115 -7.88 -8.65 0.97
N PHE A 116 -7.02 -9.65 1.05
CA PHE A 116 -7.29 -11.07 0.87
C PHE A 116 -7.43 -11.74 2.23
N VAL A 117 -8.65 -12.06 2.62
CA VAL A 117 -8.90 -12.70 3.91
C VAL A 117 -8.73 -14.21 3.79
N ARG A 118 -7.78 -14.77 4.54
CA ARG A 118 -7.40 -16.19 4.45
C ARG A 118 -8.08 -17.11 5.48
N GLN A 119 -8.60 -16.56 6.57
CA GLN A 119 -9.16 -17.32 7.70
C GLN A 119 -10.29 -16.53 8.35
N GLY A 120 -11.09 -17.22 9.18
CA GLY A 120 -12.24 -16.64 9.87
C GLY A 120 -13.49 -16.58 8.98
N VAL A 121 -14.53 -15.92 9.47
CA VAL A 121 -15.85 -15.87 8.82
C VAL A 121 -15.83 -15.21 7.43
N TYR A 122 -14.87 -14.32 7.18
CA TYR A 122 -14.67 -13.64 5.90
C TYR A 122 -13.70 -14.37 4.96
N GLN A 123 -13.33 -15.62 5.26
CA GLN A 123 -12.37 -16.39 4.45
C GLN A 123 -12.76 -16.42 2.97
N GLY A 124 -11.78 -16.16 2.10
CA GLY A 124 -11.96 -16.10 0.65
C GLY A 124 -12.44 -14.73 0.14
N GLY A 125 -12.71 -13.77 1.03
CA GLY A 125 -13.07 -12.40 0.65
C GLY A 125 -11.91 -11.63 0.03
N ILE A 126 -12.22 -10.85 -1.00
CA ILE A 126 -11.27 -10.01 -1.74
C ILE A 126 -11.80 -8.58 -1.73
N PHE A 127 -11.41 -7.82 -0.71
CA PHE A 127 -11.99 -6.52 -0.44
C PHE A 127 -11.06 -5.40 -0.87
N ARG A 128 -11.47 -4.63 -1.88
CA ARG A 128 -10.78 -3.39 -2.27
C ARG A 128 -11.18 -2.24 -1.38
N PHE A 129 -10.22 -1.40 -1.06
CA PHE A 129 -10.43 -0.19 -0.27
C PHE A 129 -9.49 0.91 -0.73
N CYS A 130 -9.80 2.14 -0.34
CA CYS A 130 -8.89 3.27 -0.45
C CYS A 130 -8.62 3.88 0.92
N ILE A 131 -7.40 4.37 1.09
CA ILE A 131 -6.99 5.18 2.24
C ILE A 131 -6.94 6.63 1.76
N GLN A 132 -7.75 7.48 2.37
CA GLN A 132 -7.79 8.91 2.10
C GLN A 132 -7.05 9.62 3.23
N ILE A 133 -5.87 10.12 2.90
CA ILE A 133 -5.01 10.88 3.81
C ILE A 133 -5.47 12.35 3.77
N PRO A 134 -5.66 13.02 4.92
CA PRO A 134 -6.10 14.40 4.93
C PRO A 134 -5.03 15.35 4.41
N GLU A 135 -5.44 16.48 3.82
CA GLU A 135 -4.54 17.52 3.29
C GLU A 135 -3.63 18.14 4.36
N GLY A 136 -4.01 18.05 5.64
CA GLY A 136 -3.20 18.50 6.77
C GLY A 136 -2.11 17.53 7.23
N PHE A 137 -1.97 16.36 6.59
CA PHE A 137 -0.97 15.36 6.98
C PHE A 137 0.47 15.92 6.93
N PRO A 138 1.32 15.67 7.94
CA PRO A 138 1.14 14.73 9.06
C PRO A 138 0.49 15.31 10.32
N ASP A 139 0.28 16.62 10.40
CA ASP A 139 -0.26 17.33 11.58
C ASP A 139 -1.79 17.32 11.68
N GLY A 140 -2.45 16.61 10.75
CA GLY A 140 -3.91 16.56 10.62
C GLY A 140 -4.58 15.38 11.31
N GLU A 141 -5.79 15.09 10.85
CA GLU A 141 -6.63 14.02 11.37
C GLU A 141 -6.17 12.61 10.96
N CYS A 142 -6.82 11.59 11.52
CA CYS A 142 -6.60 10.21 11.12
C CYS A 142 -7.02 10.01 9.63
N PRO A 143 -6.25 9.27 8.82
CA PRO A 143 -6.69 8.88 7.49
C PRO A 143 -8.03 8.16 7.54
N ARG A 144 -8.82 8.25 6.47
CA ARG A 144 -10.09 7.52 6.32
C ARG A 144 -9.88 6.27 5.49
N VAL A 145 -10.59 5.20 5.80
CA VAL A 145 -10.58 3.95 5.01
C VAL A 145 -11.98 3.69 4.49
N VAL A 146 -12.12 3.64 3.16
CA VAL A 146 -13.39 3.42 2.48
C VAL A 146 -13.29 2.20 1.58
N PHE A 147 -14.19 1.24 1.77
CA PHE A 147 -14.28 0.04 0.92
C PHE A 147 -15.02 0.35 -0.38
N GLN A 148 -14.71 -0.41 -1.43
CA GLN A 148 -15.31 -0.22 -2.76
C GLN A 148 -16.50 -1.15 -3.03
N SER A 149 -16.72 -2.13 -2.16
CA SER A 149 -17.84 -3.07 -2.23
C SER A 149 -18.61 -3.07 -0.92
N LYS A 150 -19.87 -3.51 -0.95
CA LYS A 150 -20.68 -3.68 0.25
C LYS A 150 -20.08 -4.77 1.14
N ILE A 151 -19.74 -4.43 2.38
CA ILE A 151 -19.23 -5.38 3.37
C ILE A 151 -20.13 -5.37 4.59
N PHE A 152 -20.66 -6.55 4.95
CA PHE A 152 -21.43 -6.73 6.16
C PHE A 152 -20.50 -6.96 7.35
N HIS A 153 -20.07 -5.88 8.00
CA HIS A 153 -19.13 -5.92 9.14
C HIS A 153 -19.53 -4.90 10.22
N PRO A 154 -19.46 -5.24 11.53
CA PRO A 154 -19.88 -4.33 12.62
C PRO A 154 -19.18 -2.96 12.62
N MET A 155 -17.89 -2.93 12.25
CA MET A 155 -17.07 -1.71 12.22
C MET A 155 -17.13 -0.93 10.89
N ILE A 156 -17.93 -1.37 9.90
CA ILE A 156 -18.02 -0.71 8.59
C ILE A 156 -19.43 -0.13 8.45
N SER A 157 -19.51 1.14 8.08
CA SER A 157 -20.78 1.82 7.80
C SER A 157 -21.50 1.15 6.61
N PRO A 158 -22.78 0.73 6.75
CA PRO A 158 -23.51 0.10 5.65
C PRO A 158 -23.79 1.07 4.48
N ASN A 159 -23.79 2.38 4.74
CA ASN A 159 -24.14 3.41 3.77
C ASN A 159 -22.91 4.01 3.07
N SER A 160 -21.87 4.35 3.84
CA SER A 160 -20.66 5.00 3.31
C SER A 160 -19.51 4.04 3.01
N TRP A 161 -19.62 2.78 3.47
CA TRP A 161 -18.57 1.76 3.41
C TRP A 161 -17.26 2.19 4.05
N GLU A 162 -17.33 3.20 4.91
CA GLU A 162 -16.22 3.69 5.71
C GLU A 162 -16.06 2.85 6.97
N MET A 163 -14.82 2.51 7.27
CA MET A 163 -14.47 1.79 8.48
C MET A 163 -14.26 2.75 9.66
N ASP A 164 -14.73 2.38 10.85
CA ASP A 164 -14.43 3.15 12.04
C ASP A 164 -12.97 2.98 12.45
N LEU A 165 -12.20 4.06 12.33
CA LEU A 165 -10.83 4.13 12.82
C LEU A 165 -10.73 4.84 14.16
N ARG A 166 -11.77 5.56 14.60
CA ARG A 166 -11.78 6.35 15.84
C ARG A 166 -11.66 5.47 17.09
N SER A 167 -12.24 4.27 17.04
CA SER A 167 -12.09 3.27 18.11
C SER A 167 -10.62 2.85 18.34
N GLY A 168 -9.80 2.84 17.30
CA GLY A 168 -8.36 2.52 17.38
C GLY A 168 -7.45 3.74 17.50
N PHE A 169 -7.87 4.88 16.95
CA PHE A 169 -7.07 6.10 16.80
C PHE A 169 -7.90 7.33 17.22
N GLN A 170 -8.09 7.51 18.54
CA GLN A 170 -8.89 8.61 19.09
C GLN A 170 -8.27 10.00 18.81
N GLU A 171 -6.94 10.08 18.90
CA GLU A 171 -6.17 11.29 18.58
C GLU A 171 -5.03 10.90 17.64
N TRP A 172 -4.97 11.54 16.47
CA TRP A 172 -3.89 11.31 15.51
C TRP A 172 -2.65 12.09 15.91
N ARG A 173 -1.54 11.38 16.19
CA ARG A 173 -0.27 11.99 16.60
C ARG A 173 0.83 11.61 15.61
N LYS A 174 1.38 12.59 14.88
CA LYS A 174 2.37 12.38 13.81
C LYS A 174 3.61 11.53 14.14
N ASN A 175 4.03 11.51 15.40
CA ASN A 175 5.24 10.79 15.85
C ASN A 175 4.94 9.43 16.49
N VAL A 176 3.65 9.07 16.61
CA VAL A 176 3.18 7.85 17.29
C VAL A 176 2.38 6.99 16.31
N ASN A 177 1.53 7.66 15.53
CA ASN A 177 0.62 7.03 14.60
C ASN A 177 1.16 7.10 13.18
N HIS A 178 1.03 5.98 12.48
CA HIS A 178 1.54 5.81 11.13
C HIS A 178 0.50 5.11 10.26
N ILE A 179 0.56 5.32 8.96
CA ILE A 179 -0.39 4.73 7.99
C ILE A 179 -0.30 3.20 8.01
N TRP A 180 0.89 2.63 8.26
CA TRP A 180 1.04 1.19 8.42
C TRP A 180 0.20 0.62 9.57
N GLN A 181 -0.02 1.38 10.65
CA GLN A 181 -0.88 0.94 11.76
C GLN A 181 -2.34 0.94 11.34
N VAL A 182 -2.76 1.88 10.48
CA VAL A 182 -4.10 1.88 9.87
C VAL A 182 -4.28 0.62 9.03
N VAL A 183 -3.32 0.29 8.17
CA VAL A 183 -3.33 -0.94 7.36
C VAL A 183 -3.39 -2.19 8.25
N HIS A 184 -2.60 -2.22 9.32
CA HIS A 184 -2.63 -3.30 10.31
C HIS A 184 -4.00 -3.42 11.01
N TYR A 185 -4.61 -2.29 11.36
CA TYR A 185 -5.92 -2.22 12.00
C TYR A 185 -7.03 -2.71 11.08
N VAL A 186 -7.03 -2.28 9.81
CA VAL A 186 -7.93 -2.78 8.77
C VAL A 186 -7.85 -4.29 8.70
N ARG A 187 -6.64 -4.85 8.57
CA ARG A 187 -6.45 -6.30 8.55
C ARG A 187 -7.02 -6.94 9.81
N ARG A 188 -6.67 -6.43 11.00
CA ARG A 188 -7.08 -7.00 12.30
C ARG A 188 -8.59 -7.11 12.45
N ALA A 189 -9.35 -6.13 11.98
CA ALA A 189 -10.80 -6.12 12.13
C ALA A 189 -11.49 -7.34 11.50
N PHE A 190 -10.97 -7.85 10.38
CA PHE A 190 -11.52 -9.04 9.72
C PHE A 190 -11.14 -10.36 10.40
N TYR A 191 -10.05 -10.38 11.19
CA TYR A 191 -9.64 -11.55 11.96
C TYR A 191 -10.22 -11.55 13.38
N LYS A 192 -10.46 -10.37 13.94
CA LYS A 192 -11.01 -10.16 15.27
C LYS A 192 -12.13 -9.14 15.20
N ILE A 193 -13.35 -9.63 15.13
CA ILE A 193 -14.56 -8.81 15.09
C ILE A 193 -14.75 -8.13 16.45
N GLU A 194 -14.84 -6.81 16.45
CA GLU A 194 -15.10 -6.00 17.64
C GLU A 194 -16.54 -5.46 17.60
N THR A 195 -17.30 -5.70 18.68
CA THR A 195 -18.72 -5.31 18.79
C THR A 195 -18.98 -4.21 19.83
N LYS A 196 -17.93 -3.62 20.40
CA LYS A 196 -18.04 -2.61 21.48
C LYS A 196 -18.66 -1.28 21.04
N SER A 197 -18.26 -0.79 19.85
CA SER A 197 -18.78 0.44 19.25
C SER A 197 -19.00 0.21 17.75
N PRO A 198 -20.08 -0.50 17.38
CA PRO A 198 -20.33 -0.84 15.99
C PRO A 198 -20.90 0.37 15.23
N LEU A 199 -20.44 0.57 13.99
CA LEU A 199 -21.11 1.46 13.03
C LEU A 199 -22.32 0.76 12.39
N ASN A 200 -22.22 -0.54 12.19
CA ASN A 200 -23.31 -1.38 11.73
C ASN A 200 -23.90 -2.14 12.91
N GLN A 201 -24.95 -1.57 13.49
CA GLN A 201 -25.66 -2.14 14.62
C GLN A 201 -26.30 -3.49 14.27
N GLU A 202 -26.84 -3.64 13.06
CA GLU A 202 -27.44 -4.90 12.57
C GLU A 202 -26.41 -6.02 12.55
N ALA A 203 -25.23 -5.78 11.99
CA ALA A 203 -24.14 -6.76 11.96
C ALA A 203 -23.67 -7.14 13.36
N SER A 204 -23.59 -6.18 14.29
CA SER A 204 -23.23 -6.44 15.68
C SER A 204 -24.28 -7.29 16.40
N GLU A 205 -25.56 -6.98 16.21
CA GLU A 205 -26.66 -7.71 16.82
C GLU A 205 -26.77 -9.14 16.29
N LEU A 206 -26.65 -9.33 14.97
CA LEU A 206 -26.62 -10.68 14.40
C LEU A 206 -25.42 -11.45 14.92
N TYR A 207 -24.22 -10.86 14.96
CA TYR A 207 -23.05 -11.54 15.49
C TYR A 207 -23.22 -12.01 16.95
N ASN A 208 -23.91 -11.24 17.79
CA ASN A 208 -24.11 -11.59 19.20
C ASN A 208 -25.32 -12.51 19.45
N LYS A 209 -26.39 -12.42 18.67
CA LYS A 209 -27.66 -13.13 18.90
C LYS A 209 -27.88 -14.32 17.96
N ASN A 210 -27.40 -14.23 16.72
CA ASN A 210 -27.63 -15.19 15.65
C ASN A 210 -26.42 -15.25 14.71
N GLU A 211 -25.39 -15.97 15.15
CA GLU A 211 -24.14 -16.12 14.42
C GLU A 211 -24.33 -16.77 13.03
N ASP A 212 -25.31 -17.66 12.88
CA ASP A 212 -25.61 -18.32 11.60
C ASP A 212 -26.09 -17.31 10.56
N ALA A 213 -27.07 -16.47 10.92
CA ALA A 213 -27.57 -15.41 10.04
C ALA A 213 -26.48 -14.37 9.72
N PHE A 214 -25.59 -14.09 10.68
CA PHE A 214 -24.41 -13.26 10.42
C PHE A 214 -23.50 -13.91 9.37
N CYS A 215 -23.18 -15.19 9.53
CA CYS A 215 -22.34 -15.93 8.59
C CYS A 215 -22.95 -16.02 7.19
N GLU A 216 -24.27 -16.16 7.06
CA GLU A 216 -24.95 -16.13 5.76
C GLU A 216 -24.78 -14.79 5.04
N ASN A 217 -24.99 -13.68 5.76
CA ASN A 217 -24.76 -12.34 5.19
C ASN A 217 -23.30 -12.12 4.79
N VAL A 218 -22.35 -12.58 5.62
CA VAL A 218 -20.92 -12.51 5.29
C VAL A 218 -20.59 -13.34 4.05
N LYS A 219 -21.15 -14.55 3.91
CA LYS A 219 -20.97 -15.39 2.71
C LYS A 219 -21.45 -14.69 1.44
N LEU A 220 -22.58 -13.97 1.51
CA LEU A 220 -23.07 -13.17 0.38
C LEU A 220 -22.08 -12.06 0.01
N CYS A 221 -21.53 -11.34 1.00
CA CYS A 221 -20.50 -10.33 0.76
C CYS A 221 -19.22 -10.90 0.17
N VAL A 222 -18.75 -12.05 0.68
CA VAL A 222 -17.57 -12.74 0.15
C VAL A 222 -17.79 -13.16 -1.29
N LYS A 223 -18.93 -13.78 -1.60
CA LYS A 223 -19.28 -14.19 -2.96
C LYS A 223 -19.34 -13.00 -3.91
N ALA A 224 -20.02 -11.92 -3.52
CA ALA A 224 -20.06 -10.68 -4.33
C ALA A 224 -18.65 -10.13 -4.57
N SER A 225 -17.79 -10.12 -3.54
CA SER A 225 -16.41 -9.65 -3.69
C SER A 225 -15.61 -10.46 -4.69
N GLN A 226 -15.86 -11.77 -4.80
CA GLN A 226 -15.20 -12.69 -5.75
C GLN A 226 -15.71 -12.49 -7.19
N GLU A 227 -16.99 -12.21 -7.36
CA GLU A 227 -17.60 -11.92 -8.67
C GLU A 227 -17.07 -10.60 -9.24
N GLN A 228 -16.89 -9.58 -8.37
CA GLN A 228 -16.42 -8.24 -8.71
C GLN A 228 -14.88 -8.13 -8.87
N VAL A 229 -14.15 -9.23 -8.78
CA VAL A 229 -12.68 -9.22 -8.87
C VAL A 229 -12.22 -8.74 -10.24
N TYR A 230 -12.95 -9.05 -11.30
CA TYR A 230 -12.56 -8.72 -12.67
C TYR A 230 -13.30 -7.49 -13.22
N ASP A 231 -13.99 -6.74 -12.35
CA ASP A 231 -14.64 -5.51 -12.74
C ASP A 231 -13.61 -4.49 -13.24
N LEU A 232 -14.04 -3.66 -14.19
CA LEU A 232 -13.21 -2.60 -14.74
C LEU A 232 -12.84 -1.61 -13.63
N ALA A 233 -11.63 -1.04 -13.74
CA ALA A 233 -11.19 -0.02 -12.82
C ALA A 233 -12.18 1.17 -12.85
N PRO A 234 -12.62 1.67 -11.68
CA PRO A 234 -13.50 2.83 -11.59
C PRO A 234 -12.76 4.16 -11.87
N THR A 235 -11.44 4.10 -12.08
CA THR A 235 -10.56 5.24 -12.30
C THR A 235 -9.49 4.89 -13.32
N ASP A 236 -9.01 5.89 -14.05
CA ASP A 236 -7.90 5.81 -15.00
C ASP A 236 -6.52 5.89 -14.31
N ASP A 237 -6.48 5.86 -12.97
CA ASP A 237 -5.23 5.86 -12.22
C ASP A 237 -4.43 4.57 -12.46
N LEU A 238 -3.19 4.74 -12.91
CA LEU A 238 -2.29 3.64 -13.24
C LEU A 238 -1.95 2.72 -12.06
N HIS A 239 -1.98 3.23 -10.83
CA HIS A 239 -1.73 2.44 -9.62
C HIS A 239 -2.99 1.80 -9.06
N TYR A 240 -4.16 1.96 -9.71
CA TYR A 240 -5.35 1.24 -9.29
C TYR A 240 -5.16 -0.27 -9.44
N ILE A 241 -5.48 -0.99 -8.37
CA ILE A 241 -5.26 -2.43 -8.26
C ILE A 241 -6.38 -3.19 -8.99
N SER A 242 -6.05 -3.71 -10.17
CA SER A 242 -6.95 -4.51 -11.01
C SER A 242 -6.45 -5.95 -11.15
N PHE A 243 -7.39 -6.85 -11.44
CA PHE A 243 -7.10 -8.27 -11.66
C PHE A 243 -7.60 -8.68 -13.04
N GLU A 244 -6.82 -9.52 -13.69
CA GLU A 244 -7.17 -10.10 -14.97
C GLU A 244 -7.34 -11.61 -14.80
N ARG A 245 -8.19 -12.21 -15.64
CA ARG A 245 -8.31 -13.67 -15.68
C ARG A 245 -6.97 -14.28 -16.09
N TYR A 246 -6.69 -15.45 -15.53
CA TYR A 246 -5.49 -16.18 -15.88
C TYR A 246 -5.51 -16.59 -17.35
N ASP A 247 -4.51 -16.12 -18.07
CA ASP A 247 -4.15 -16.48 -19.44
C ASP A 247 -2.84 -17.28 -19.44
N ASP A 248 -2.88 -18.49 -20.01
CA ASP A 248 -1.73 -19.39 -20.05
C ASP A 248 -0.55 -18.80 -20.83
N GLU A 249 -0.77 -18.21 -21.99
CA GLU A 249 0.32 -17.74 -22.85
C GLU A 249 1.05 -16.55 -22.24
N ARG A 250 0.27 -15.64 -21.64
CA ARG A 250 0.82 -14.42 -21.03
C ARG A 250 1.44 -14.66 -19.66
N HIS A 251 0.85 -15.56 -18.85
CA HIS A 251 1.24 -15.70 -17.45
C HIS A 251 2.17 -16.89 -17.17
N ASN A 252 2.16 -17.97 -17.97
CA ASN A 252 3.03 -19.13 -17.74
C ASN A 252 4.53 -18.78 -17.72
N PRO A 253 5.07 -17.94 -18.64
CA PRO A 253 6.50 -17.60 -18.60
C PRO A 253 6.91 -16.89 -17.31
N VAL A 254 6.05 -16.00 -16.80
CA VAL A 254 6.26 -15.28 -15.53
C VAL A 254 6.11 -16.22 -14.34
N ARG A 255 5.13 -17.13 -14.39
CA ARG A 255 4.91 -18.13 -13.36
C ARG A 255 6.14 -19.02 -13.19
N GLU A 256 6.67 -19.54 -14.30
CA GLU A 256 7.86 -20.40 -14.29
C GLU A 256 9.10 -19.69 -13.79
N SER A 257 9.31 -18.41 -14.15
CA SER A 257 10.46 -17.65 -13.67
C SER A 257 10.42 -17.43 -12.15
N ILE A 258 9.24 -17.17 -11.57
CA ILE A 258 9.05 -17.05 -10.11
C ILE A 258 9.43 -18.36 -9.39
N PHE A 259 9.08 -19.52 -9.94
CA PHE A 259 9.41 -20.81 -9.32
C PHE A 259 10.90 -21.15 -9.41
N LYS A 260 11.61 -20.68 -10.45
CA LYS A 260 13.05 -20.93 -10.62
C LYS A 260 13.94 -20.09 -9.69
N VAL A 261 13.46 -18.98 -9.16
CA VAL A 261 14.26 -18.02 -8.34
C VAL A 261 14.62 -18.58 -6.94
N LYS A 262 14.18 -19.79 -6.56
CA LYS A 262 14.44 -20.35 -5.23
C LYS A 262 15.69 -21.23 -5.09
N ASP A 263 16.45 -21.45 -6.17
CA ASP A 263 17.62 -22.34 -6.15
C ASP A 263 18.97 -21.62 -6.09
N ASN A 264 19.00 -20.28 -6.10
CA ASN A 264 20.25 -19.52 -5.99
C ASN A 264 20.21 -18.57 -4.80
N GLU A 265 21.21 -18.70 -3.92
CA GLU A 265 21.53 -17.88 -2.74
C GLU A 265 20.95 -18.35 -1.40
N ASP A 266 21.49 -19.47 -0.93
CA ASP A 266 22.06 -19.57 0.42
C ASP A 266 23.25 -20.55 0.34
N GLU A 267 24.40 -20.06 -0.14
CA GLU A 267 25.70 -20.63 0.23
C GLU A 267 26.07 -20.00 1.58
N PRO A 268 25.86 -20.69 2.73
CA PRO A 268 26.42 -20.22 3.97
C PRO A 268 27.94 -20.39 3.86
N SER A 269 28.65 -19.26 3.87
CA SER A 269 30.08 -19.22 4.14
C SER A 269 30.36 -19.80 5.54
N SER A 270 30.46 -21.13 5.61
CA SER A 270 31.09 -21.84 6.71
C SER A 270 31.44 -23.22 6.19
N LEU A 271 32.73 -23.53 6.20
CA LEU A 271 33.30 -24.86 6.01
C LEU A 271 32.75 -25.79 7.10
N GLY A 272 31.53 -26.29 6.91
CA GLY A 272 30.97 -27.40 7.65
C GLY A 272 31.37 -28.69 6.94
N LEU A 273 32.05 -29.59 7.66
CA LEU A 273 32.41 -30.92 7.19
C LEU A 273 31.14 -31.74 6.93
N SER A 274 30.50 -31.55 5.77
CA SER A 274 29.47 -32.46 5.29
C SER A 274 30.15 -33.76 4.89
N TRP A 275 29.89 -34.83 5.66
CA TRP A 275 30.31 -36.19 5.33
C TRP A 275 29.38 -36.86 4.30
N VAL A 276 28.61 -36.07 3.54
CA VAL A 276 27.72 -36.56 2.48
C VAL A 276 27.96 -35.74 1.23
N GLN A 277 28.29 -36.43 0.13
CA GLN A 277 28.49 -35.78 -1.15
C GLN A 277 27.17 -35.24 -1.73
N PRO A 278 27.18 -34.06 -2.38
CA PRO A 278 26.01 -33.54 -3.09
C PRO A 278 25.49 -34.58 -4.10
N GLY A 279 24.19 -34.90 -4.01
CA GLY A 279 23.55 -35.91 -4.87
C GLY A 279 23.59 -37.36 -4.36
N SER A 280 24.20 -37.62 -3.20
CA SER A 280 24.21 -38.96 -2.58
C SER A 280 23.18 -39.08 -1.46
N LEU A 281 22.44 -40.20 -1.44
CA LEU A 281 21.54 -40.57 -0.35
C LEU A 281 22.24 -41.39 0.75
N GLN A 282 23.55 -41.66 0.61
CA GLN A 282 24.32 -42.42 1.60
C GLN A 282 25.01 -41.50 2.63
N PRO A 283 24.72 -41.66 3.93
CA PRO A 283 25.52 -41.05 5.00
C PRO A 283 26.97 -41.56 4.94
N PHE A 284 27.97 -40.67 5.09
CA PHE A 284 29.43 -40.98 5.08
C PHE A 284 30.06 -41.33 3.72
N SER A 285 29.55 -40.79 2.61
CA SER A 285 30.17 -40.98 1.29
C SER A 285 31.55 -40.29 1.23
N LYS A 286 32.62 -41.10 1.13
CA LYS A 286 33.99 -40.60 0.95
C LYS A 286 34.34 -40.54 -0.55
N PRO A 287 35.13 -39.54 -0.98
CA PRO A 287 35.70 -39.55 -2.32
C PRO A 287 36.68 -40.72 -2.44
N THR A 288 36.50 -41.54 -3.47
CA THR A 288 37.51 -42.54 -3.87
C THR A 288 38.68 -41.80 -4.50
N SER A 289 39.83 -41.79 -3.81
CA SER A 289 41.14 -41.46 -4.42
C SER A 289 41.59 -42.57 -5.36
#